data_AF-A0A934EHP1-F1
#
_entry.id   AF-A0A934EHP1-F1
#
_cell.length_a   1.000
_cell.length_b   1.000
_cell.length_c   1.000
_cell.angle_alpha   90.00
_cell.angle_beta   90.00
_cell.angle_gamma   90.00
#
_symmetry.space_group_name_H-M   'P 1'
#
loop_
_entity.id
_entity.type
_entity.pdbx_description
1 polymer ?
#
loop_
_entity_poly.entity_id
_entity_poly.type
_entity_poly.pdbx_seq_one_letter_code
_entity_poly.pdbx_strand_id
1 'polypeptide(L)'
;MPEILLGVSLLLFFIQALNLTLGMLSIVLAHITFSIGFVAVIVRARLSGMDESIFEAARDLGASPWETFRYVTFPLILPGVVAGGLMAFTLSIDDFVITFFTAGVGVSTLPLHIYSMIKIAVTPEVNAVSTLLMLLTLTMIVLASRFAPDVLKGKT
;
A
#
# COMPACT_ATOMS: atom_id res chain seq x y z
N MET A 1 10.18 10.01 -4.54
CA MET A 1 10.86 9.70 -5.83
C MET A 1 9.79 9.64 -6.90
N PRO A 2 10.05 10.11 -8.13
CA PRO A 2 9.09 9.97 -9.24
C PRO A 2 8.74 8.49 -9.48
N GLU A 3 7.45 8.16 -9.57
CA GLU A 3 6.96 6.77 -9.73
C GLU A 3 7.49 6.10 -11.00
N ILE A 4 7.65 6.86 -12.07
CA ILE A 4 8.21 6.37 -13.34
C ILE A 4 9.63 5.86 -13.14
N LEU A 5 10.46 6.59 -12.37
CA LEU A 5 11.83 6.15 -12.10
C LEU A 5 11.83 4.85 -11.30
N LEU A 6 10.97 4.76 -10.28
CA LEU A 6 10.83 3.54 -9.49
C LEU A 6 10.37 2.34 -10.36
N GLY A 7 9.35 2.54 -11.19
CA GLY A 7 8.83 1.50 -12.09
C GLY A 7 9.89 0.99 -13.06
N VAL A 8 10.62 1.89 -13.72
CA VAL A 8 11.73 1.53 -14.61
C VAL A 8 12.87 0.85 -13.84
N SER A 9 13.23 1.34 -12.66
CA SER A 9 14.27 0.70 -11.83
C SER A 9 13.88 -0.72 -11.41
N LEU A 10 12.63 -0.95 -11.01
CA LEU A 10 12.14 -2.27 -10.61
C LEU A 10 12.06 -3.23 -11.79
N LEU A 11 11.64 -2.75 -12.98
CA LEU A 11 11.70 -3.52 -14.22
C LEU A 11 13.13 -4.02 -14.50
N LEU A 12 14.11 -3.10 -14.48
CA LEU A 12 15.51 -3.44 -14.73
C LEU A 12 16.04 -4.38 -13.66
N PHE A 13 15.69 -4.16 -12.39
CA PHE A 13 16.10 -5.02 -11.28
C PHE A 13 15.55 -6.45 -11.42
N PHE A 14 14.26 -6.60 -11.70
CA PHE A 14 13.64 -7.93 -11.86
C PHE A 14 14.21 -8.69 -13.04
N ILE A 15 14.39 -8.05 -14.20
CA ILE A 15 14.91 -8.72 -15.38
C ILE A 15 16.43 -8.95 -15.28
N GLN A 16 17.20 -7.91 -14.97
CA GLN A 16 18.67 -7.97 -15.09
C GLN A 16 19.35 -8.56 -13.85
N ALA A 17 18.87 -8.26 -12.65
CA ALA A 17 19.50 -8.73 -11.42
C ALA A 17 18.93 -10.06 -10.94
N LEU A 18 17.60 -10.24 -11.04
CA LEU A 18 16.94 -11.46 -10.55
C LEU A 18 16.62 -12.48 -11.64
N ASN A 19 16.75 -12.12 -12.92
CA ASN A 19 16.32 -12.93 -14.06
C ASN A 19 14.87 -13.45 -13.91
N LEU A 20 14.02 -12.62 -13.31
CA LEU A 20 12.63 -12.90 -13.00
C LEU A 20 11.77 -12.64 -14.23
N THR A 21 10.90 -13.60 -14.57
CA THR A 21 9.87 -13.37 -15.59
C THR A 21 8.76 -12.51 -15.00
N LEU A 22 8.44 -11.41 -15.68
CA LEU A 22 7.38 -10.50 -15.23
C LEU A 22 6.01 -11.19 -15.27
N GLY A 23 5.18 -10.88 -14.29
CA GLY A 23 3.84 -11.44 -14.11
C GLY A 23 3.16 -10.86 -12.87
N MET A 24 2.19 -11.58 -12.31
CA MET A 24 1.51 -11.12 -11.09
C MET A 24 2.48 -10.97 -9.90
N LEU A 25 3.47 -11.86 -9.79
CA LEU A 25 4.44 -11.82 -8.69
C LEU A 25 5.30 -10.55 -8.73
N SER A 26 5.79 -10.14 -9.90
CA SER A 26 6.58 -8.90 -10.03
C SER A 26 5.75 -7.66 -9.70
N ILE A 27 4.47 -7.65 -10.09
CA ILE A 27 3.53 -6.58 -9.68
C ILE A 27 3.41 -6.55 -8.16
N VAL A 28 3.14 -7.68 -7.50
CA VAL A 28 3.00 -7.73 -6.03
C VAL A 28 4.27 -7.24 -5.33
N LEU A 29 5.46 -7.71 -5.75
CA LEU A 29 6.73 -7.30 -5.17
C LEU A 29 7.02 -5.80 -5.38
N ALA A 30 6.66 -5.26 -6.55
CA ALA A 30 6.82 -3.85 -6.84
C ALA A 30 5.94 -2.97 -5.94
N HIS A 31 4.66 -3.35 -5.79
CA HIS A 31 3.71 -2.67 -4.93
C HIS A 31 4.09 -2.77 -3.45
N ILE A 32 4.60 -3.91 -2.98
CA ILE A 32 5.16 -4.04 -1.63
C ILE A 32 6.32 -3.06 -1.46
N THR A 33 7.26 -3.03 -2.41
CA THR A 33 8.46 -2.17 -2.33
C THR A 33 8.08 -0.68 -2.31
N PHE A 34 7.06 -0.30 -3.07
CA PHE A 34 6.57 1.08 -3.09
C PHE A 34 5.84 1.46 -1.79
N SER A 35 4.95 0.59 -1.31
CA SER A 35 4.07 0.89 -0.18
C SER A 35 4.71 0.72 1.19
N ILE A 36 5.77 -0.10 1.33
CA ILE A 36 6.38 -0.43 2.62
C ILE A 36 6.87 0.80 3.39
N GLY A 37 7.38 1.82 2.70
CA GLY A 37 7.83 3.07 3.33
C GLY A 37 6.67 3.82 4.01
N PHE A 38 5.51 3.88 3.35
CA PHE A 38 4.31 4.51 3.90
C PHE A 38 3.76 3.72 5.10
N VAL A 39 3.68 2.39 4.98
CA VAL A 39 3.26 1.51 6.08
C VAL A 39 4.19 1.67 7.28
N ALA A 40 5.52 1.68 7.06
CA ALA A 40 6.50 1.82 8.11
C ALA A 40 6.38 3.15 8.86
N VAL A 41 6.12 4.26 8.15
CA VAL A 41 5.88 5.56 8.78
C VAL A 41 4.64 5.54 9.67
N ILE A 42 3.53 4.97 9.18
CA ILE A 42 2.27 4.88 9.93
C ILE A 42 2.44 4.02 11.18
N VAL A 43 3.05 2.84 11.05
CA VAL A 43 3.29 1.94 12.19
C VAL A 43 4.26 2.57 13.20
N ARG A 44 5.32 3.24 12.73
CA ARG A 44 6.26 3.95 13.60
C ARG A 44 5.59 5.09 14.37
N ALA A 45 4.72 5.86 13.73
CA ALA A 45 3.97 6.91 14.41
C ALA A 45 3.06 6.34 15.51
N ARG A 46 2.50 5.14 15.30
CA ARG A 46 1.73 4.43 16.33
C ARG A 46 2.60 4.00 17.51
N LEU A 47 3.79 3.48 17.23
CA LEU A 47 4.76 3.08 18.26
C LEU A 47 5.27 4.26 19.09
N SER A 48 5.56 5.41 18.47
CA SER A 48 6.12 6.57 19.19
C SER A 48 5.16 7.20 20.19
N GLY A 49 3.87 6.90 20.11
CA GLY A 49 2.86 7.41 21.06
C GLY A 49 2.57 6.45 22.23
N MET A 50 3.31 5.36 22.37
CA MET A 50 3.09 4.36 23.41
C MET A 50 3.96 4.62 24.65
N ASP A 51 3.41 4.32 25.83
CA ASP A 51 4.13 4.40 27.09
C ASP A 51 5.14 3.24 27.20
N GLU A 52 6.40 3.58 27.44
CA GLU A 52 7.49 2.61 27.52
C GLU A 52 7.35 1.68 28.74
N SER A 53 6.69 2.13 29.80
CA SER A 53 6.47 1.35 31.04
C SER A 53 5.70 0.05 30.80
N ILE A 54 4.87 -0.03 29.76
CA ILE A 54 4.12 -1.25 29.41
C ILE A 54 5.09 -2.34 28.94
N PHE A 55 6.16 -1.97 28.23
CA PHE A 55 7.17 -2.91 27.76
C PHE A 55 8.15 -3.31 28.87
N GLU A 56 8.47 -2.40 29.78
CA GLU A 56 9.25 -2.69 30.98
C GLU A 56 8.50 -3.67 31.89
N ALA A 57 7.21 -3.42 32.17
CA ALA A 57 6.38 -4.32 32.97
C ALA A 57 6.30 -5.74 32.38
N ALA A 58 6.24 -5.87 31.05
CA ALA A 58 6.27 -7.19 30.41
C ALA A 58 7.60 -7.93 30.69
N ARG A 59 8.73 -7.22 30.65
CA ARG A 59 10.05 -7.78 30.96
C ARG A 59 10.20 -8.11 32.46
N ASP A 60 9.65 -7.28 33.34
CA ASP A 60 9.65 -7.49 34.79
C ASP A 60 8.84 -8.74 35.19
N LEU A 61 7.76 -9.03 34.46
CA LEU A 61 6.99 -10.27 34.59
C LEU A 61 7.68 -11.50 33.99
N GLY A 62 8.89 -11.35 33.46
CA GLY A 62 9.70 -12.44 32.89
C GLY A 62 9.36 -12.80 31.44
N ALA A 63 8.61 -11.97 30.72
CA ALA A 63 8.29 -12.24 29.32
C ALA A 63 9.53 -12.13 28.42
N SER A 64 9.74 -13.12 27.56
CA SER A 64 10.76 -13.07 26.51
C SER A 64 10.43 -11.96 25.48
N PRO A 65 11.40 -11.52 24.66
CA PRO A 65 11.15 -10.52 23.62
C PRO A 65 10.05 -10.92 22.62
N TRP A 66 9.95 -12.22 22.31
CA TRP A 66 8.91 -12.73 21.42
C TRP A 66 7.52 -12.69 22.07
N GLU A 67 7.42 -13.05 23.35
CA GLU A 67 6.16 -12.97 24.10
C GLU A 67 5.72 -11.51 24.27
N THR A 68 6.66 -10.62 24.60
CA THR A 68 6.42 -9.17 24.65
C THR A 68 5.89 -8.67 23.31
N PHE A 69 6.51 -9.07 22.19
CA PHE A 69 6.00 -8.70 20.88
C PHE A 69 4.60 -9.25 20.62
N ARG A 70 4.37 -10.55 20.82
CA ARG A 70 3.12 -11.22 20.42
C ARG A 70 1.92 -10.81 21.28
N TYR A 71 2.12 -10.59 22.58
CA TYR A 71 1.06 -10.31 23.55
C TYR A 71 0.91 -8.82 23.88
N VAL A 72 1.97 -8.03 23.75
CA VAL A 72 1.94 -6.60 24.10
C VAL A 72 2.08 -5.74 22.84
N THR A 73 3.23 -5.79 22.16
CA THR A 73 3.51 -4.88 21.04
C THR A 73 2.52 -5.05 19.88
N PHE A 74 2.31 -6.28 19.40
CA PHE A 74 1.52 -6.58 18.20
C PHE A 74 0.05 -6.14 18.35
N PRO A 75 -0.68 -6.50 19.42
CA PRO A 75 -2.05 -6.01 19.64
C PRO A 75 -2.12 -4.48 19.73
N LEU A 76 -1.13 -3.82 20.33
CA LEU A 76 -1.12 -2.38 20.52
C LEU A 76 -0.82 -1.61 19.22
N ILE A 77 0.02 -2.15 18.34
CA ILE A 77 0.29 -1.58 17.01
C ILE A 77 -0.72 -1.99 15.95
N LEU A 78 -1.55 -3.01 16.20
CA LEU A 78 -2.50 -3.56 15.23
C LEU A 78 -3.38 -2.49 14.56
N PRO A 79 -3.95 -1.48 15.27
CA PRO A 79 -4.69 -0.40 14.61
C PRO A 79 -3.84 0.39 13.61
N GLY A 80 -2.55 0.62 13.94
CA GLY A 80 -1.59 1.27 13.04
C GLY A 80 -1.21 0.38 11.84
N VAL A 81 -1.07 -0.93 12.05
CA VAL A 81 -0.83 -1.90 10.96
C VAL A 81 -2.02 -1.93 10.00
N VAL A 82 -3.25 -1.94 10.51
CA VAL A 82 -4.47 -1.89 9.69
C VAL A 82 -4.54 -0.58 8.92
N ALA A 83 -4.28 0.56 9.56
CA ALA A 83 -4.23 1.86 8.88
C ALA A 83 -3.16 1.90 7.78
N GLY A 84 -1.97 1.34 8.05
CA GLY A 84 -0.91 1.19 7.06
C GLY A 84 -1.34 0.29 5.89
N GLY A 85 -1.98 -0.83 6.18
CA GLY A 85 -2.52 -1.73 5.15
C GLY A 85 -3.56 -1.07 4.26
N LEU A 86 -4.45 -0.25 4.83
CA LEU A 86 -5.42 0.55 4.05
C LEU A 86 -4.72 1.59 3.16
N MET A 87 -3.67 2.23 3.65
CA MET A 87 -2.86 3.15 2.84
C MET A 87 -2.19 2.41 1.68
N ALA A 88 -1.56 1.26 1.94
CA ALA A 88 -0.92 0.44 0.91
C ALA A 88 -1.93 -0.02 -0.15
N PHE A 89 -3.13 -0.45 0.26
CA PHE A 89 -4.21 -0.81 -0.64
C PHE A 89 -4.66 0.40 -1.49
N THR A 90 -4.83 1.56 -0.87
CA THR A 90 -5.22 2.80 -1.56
C THR A 90 -4.20 3.19 -2.62
N LEU A 91 -2.90 3.09 -2.33
CA LEU A 91 -1.82 3.37 -3.28
C LEU A 91 -1.69 2.31 -4.39
N SER A 92 -2.19 1.11 -4.16
CA SER A 92 -1.99 -0.03 -5.05
C SER A 92 -3.14 -0.21 -6.05
N ILE A 93 -4.38 0.03 -5.62
CA ILE A 93 -5.57 -0.33 -6.40
C ILE A 93 -5.72 0.48 -7.69
N ASP A 94 -5.26 1.72 -7.72
CA ASP A 94 -5.35 2.64 -8.86
C ASP A 94 -4.00 2.89 -9.55
N ASP A 95 -2.90 2.31 -9.07
CA ASP A 95 -1.59 2.52 -9.68
C ASP A 95 -1.51 1.91 -11.08
N PHE A 96 -1.27 2.81 -12.03
CA PHE A 96 -0.96 2.47 -13.41
C PHE A 96 0.54 2.35 -13.64
N VAL A 97 1.35 3.27 -13.09
CA VAL A 97 2.72 3.49 -13.54
C VAL A 97 3.63 2.31 -13.14
N ILE A 98 3.62 1.92 -11.87
CA ILE A 98 4.47 0.83 -11.37
C ILE A 98 4.00 -0.49 -12.00
N THR A 99 2.69 -0.70 -12.06
CA THR A 99 2.10 -1.88 -12.69
C THR A 99 2.46 -1.96 -14.17
N PHE A 100 2.46 -0.85 -14.92
CA PHE A 100 2.81 -0.83 -16.35
C PHE A 100 4.22 -1.34 -16.62
N PHE A 101 5.20 -0.95 -15.79
CA PHE A 101 6.58 -1.38 -15.98
C PHE A 101 6.84 -2.80 -15.44
N THR A 102 6.03 -3.31 -14.52
CA THR A 102 6.29 -4.59 -13.84
C THR A 102 5.33 -5.71 -14.22
N ALA A 103 4.31 -5.42 -15.04
CA ALA A 103 3.39 -6.40 -15.57
C ALA A 103 4.05 -7.29 -16.64
N GLY A 104 3.72 -8.58 -16.57
CA GLY A 104 4.09 -9.55 -17.59
C GLY A 104 3.12 -9.57 -18.78
N VAL A 105 3.53 -10.25 -19.85
CA VAL A 105 2.66 -10.51 -21.00
C VAL A 105 1.44 -11.31 -20.55
N GLY A 106 0.24 -10.88 -20.96
CA GLY A 106 -1.01 -11.54 -20.61
C GLY A 106 -1.53 -11.22 -19.20
N VAL A 107 -0.83 -10.38 -18.43
CA VAL A 107 -1.31 -9.90 -17.11
C VAL A 107 -1.81 -8.47 -17.26
N SER A 108 -3.11 -8.26 -16.99
CA SER A 108 -3.74 -6.94 -17.05
C SER A 108 -4.47 -6.68 -15.76
N THR A 109 -4.08 -5.62 -15.04
CA THR A 109 -4.84 -5.07 -13.93
C THR A 109 -5.90 -4.12 -14.46
N LEU A 110 -6.84 -3.73 -13.60
CA LEU A 110 -7.92 -2.82 -13.99
C LEU A 110 -7.40 -1.49 -14.60
N PRO A 111 -6.39 -0.80 -14.01
CA PRO A 111 -5.81 0.39 -14.64
C PRO A 111 -5.16 0.13 -16.01
N LEU A 112 -4.43 -0.99 -16.16
CA LEU A 112 -3.81 -1.36 -17.44
C LEU A 112 -4.87 -1.67 -18.51
N HIS A 113 -5.95 -2.33 -18.11
CA HIS A 113 -7.04 -2.67 -19.01
C HIS A 113 -7.76 -1.41 -19.51
N ILE A 114 -8.11 -0.49 -18.60
CA ILE A 114 -8.72 0.80 -18.96
C ILE A 114 -7.82 1.58 -19.92
N TYR A 115 -6.53 1.68 -19.62
CA TYR A 115 -5.56 2.33 -20.50
C TYR A 115 -5.47 1.67 -21.87
N SER A 116 -5.51 0.34 -21.94
CA SER A 116 -5.50 -0.40 -23.20
C SER A 116 -6.73 -0.12 -24.06
N MET A 117 -7.92 0.05 -23.45
CA MET A 117 -9.15 0.39 -24.17
C MET A 117 -9.07 1.80 -24.77
N ILE A 118 -8.60 2.79 -24.00
CA ILE A 118 -8.45 4.18 -24.46
C ILE A 118 -7.53 4.27 -25.68
N LYS A 119 -6.48 3.44 -25.73
CA LYS A 119 -5.56 3.39 -26.87
C LYS A 119 -6.19 2.92 -28.17
N ILE A 120 -7.24 2.10 -28.11
CA ILE A 120 -7.91 1.55 -29.28
C ILE A 120 -9.01 2.52 -29.74
N ALA A 121 -9.94 2.85 -28.85
CA ALA A 121 -10.98 3.83 -29.07
C ALA A 121 -11.60 4.26 -27.74
N VAL A 122 -11.98 5.53 -27.61
CA VAL A 122 -12.74 6.01 -26.45
C VAL A 122 -14.20 5.62 -26.65
N THR A 123 -14.65 4.59 -25.94
CA THR A 123 -16.04 4.12 -25.99
C THR A 123 -16.81 4.55 -24.73
N PRO A 124 -18.15 4.67 -24.77
CA PRO A 124 -18.96 5.03 -23.60
C PRO A 124 -18.72 4.12 -22.38
N GLU A 125 -18.37 2.86 -22.59
CA GLU A 125 -18.06 1.87 -21.56
C GLU A 125 -16.82 2.28 -20.75
N VAL A 126 -15.78 2.80 -21.40
CA VAL A 126 -14.56 3.27 -20.73
C VAL A 126 -14.88 4.46 -19.80
N ASN A 127 -15.72 5.38 -20.27
CA ASN A 127 -16.15 6.53 -19.48
C ASN A 127 -16.99 6.09 -18.26
N ALA A 128 -17.84 5.08 -18.43
CA ALA A 128 -18.64 4.52 -17.33
C ALA A 128 -17.74 3.86 -16.27
N VAL A 129 -16.78 3.01 -16.67
CA VAL A 129 -15.86 2.34 -15.74
C VAL A 129 -14.99 3.36 -15.00
N SER A 130 -14.48 4.38 -15.71
CA SER A 130 -13.65 5.44 -15.11
C SER A 130 -14.43 6.25 -14.08
N THR A 131 -15.70 6.57 -14.39
CA THR A 131 -16.60 7.29 -13.46
C THR A 131 -16.91 6.45 -12.22
N LEU A 132 -17.18 5.15 -12.39
CA LEU A 132 -17.44 4.24 -11.27
C LEU A 132 -16.21 4.11 -10.36
N LEU A 133 -15.01 4.02 -10.93
CA LEU A 133 -13.77 3.99 -10.14
C LEU A 133 -13.55 5.30 -9.38
N MET A 134 -13.79 6.45 -10.03
CA MET A 134 -13.70 7.75 -9.37
C MET A 134 -14.71 7.89 -8.22
N LEU A 135 -15.95 7.41 -8.41
CA LEU A 135 -16.96 7.39 -7.35
C LEU A 135 -16.57 6.46 -6.21
N LEU A 136 -16.01 5.29 -6.51
CA LEU A 136 -15.54 4.33 -5.52
C LEU A 136 -14.41 4.93 -4.67
N THR A 137 -13.39 5.51 -5.29
CA THR A 137 -12.25 6.12 -4.58
C THR A 137 -12.71 7.31 -3.73
N LEU A 138 -13.56 8.19 -4.25
CA LEU A 138 -14.16 9.29 -3.50
C LEU A 138 -14.98 8.78 -2.30
N THR A 139 -15.80 7.74 -2.49
CA THR A 139 -16.61 7.17 -1.42
C THR A 139 -15.73 6.59 -0.32
N MET A 140 -14.67 5.86 -0.68
CA MET A 140 -13.69 5.32 0.27
C MET A 140 -13.00 6.43 1.08
N ILE A 141 -12.58 7.51 0.44
CA ILE A 141 -11.97 8.68 1.10
C ILE A 141 -12.96 9.32 2.07
N VAL A 142 -14.21 9.55 1.65
CA VAL A 142 -15.25 10.14 2.50
C VAL A 142 -15.54 9.25 3.71
N LEU A 143 -15.68 7.94 3.52
CA LEU A 143 -15.90 6.99 4.62
C LEU A 143 -14.70 7.01 5.59
N ALA A 144 -13.47 6.89 5.07
CA ALA A 144 -12.27 6.97 5.90
C ALA A 144 -12.19 8.27 6.72
N SER A 145 -12.57 9.41 6.11
CA SER A 145 -12.58 10.72 6.79
C SER A 145 -13.61 10.79 7.94
N ARG A 146 -14.73 10.05 7.83
CA ARG A 146 -15.78 10.01 8.85
C ARG A 146 -15.40 9.12 10.03
N PHE A 147 -14.66 8.04 9.80
CA PHE A 147 -14.25 7.10 10.85
C PHE A 147 -12.91 7.46 11.51
N ALA A 148 -12.03 8.22 10.84
CA ALA A 148 -10.72 8.62 11.35
C ALA A 148 -10.42 10.13 11.13
N PRO A 149 -11.19 11.04 11.75
CA PRO A 149 -11.05 12.50 11.56
C PRO A 149 -9.68 13.06 11.97
N ASP A 150 -8.94 12.34 12.81
CA ASP A 150 -7.64 12.79 13.35
C ASP A 150 -6.46 12.55 12.39
N VAL A 151 -6.65 11.78 11.31
CA VAL A 151 -5.58 11.44 10.34
C VAL A 151 -5.30 12.59 9.36
N LEU A 152 -6.30 13.45 9.11
CA LEU A 152 -6.19 14.59 8.17
C LEU A 152 -6.02 15.95 8.87
N LYS A 153 -6.32 16.04 10.16
CA LYS A 153 -5.94 17.18 10.99
C LYS A 153 -4.46 17.04 11.31
N GLY A 154 -3.60 17.43 10.37
CA GLY A 154 -2.20 17.69 10.68
C GLY A 154 -2.16 18.57 11.92
N LYS A 155 -1.70 18.01 13.04
CA LYS A 155 -1.52 18.76 14.29
C LYS A 155 -0.56 19.91 13.98
N THR A 156 -1.10 21.12 13.88
CA THR A 156 -0.37 22.36 14.16
C THR A 156 -0.15 22.49 15.65
#